data_AF-A0A7Y4W1N9-F1
#
_entry.id   AF-A0A7Y4W1N9-F1
#
_cell.length_a   1.000
_cell.length_b   1.000
_cell.length_c   1.000
_cell.angle_alpha   90.00
_cell.angle_beta   90.00
_cell.angle_gamma   90.00
#
_symmetry.space_group_name_H-M   'P 1'
#
loop_
_entity.id
_entity.type
_entity.pdbx_description
1 polymer ?
#
loop_
_entity_poly.entity_id
_entity_poly.type
_entity_poly.pdbx_seq_one_letter_code
_entity_poly.pdbx_strand_id
1 'polypeptide(L)'
;MFGKKVLTNFYWHYTLTESQAAEVQETIKTAETLANLKPSRDYNVIKYDGKSSMLSLLWYPNFFEEPFPALETSFRIDLTQQKVEKRSYQTSLNPPILHRKELLLGRDSPNIEQFKQLTETAEQLGLFENPIKIGFKQAWEALIRDQGFQIIDYQFVPIGNDESTDSLTFESPESKSIARHLTALSRSNLYAPMQCLARRGFLDGSLTVFDYGCGKGDDIRNLSDNAITVSGWDPHYAPDQPKQAADIVNLGFVINVIENYQERLNALIGAYNLANLVLVVSAWIINPILLWPQIRPLSDHPNQ
;
A
#
# COMPACT_ATOMS: atom_id res chain seq x y z
N MET A 1 23.71 -8.96 16.48
CA MET A 1 22.86 -7.76 16.66
C MET A 1 21.45 -8.12 16.28
N PHE A 2 20.49 -7.80 17.15
CA PHE A 2 19.06 -7.95 16.87
C PHE A 2 18.52 -6.71 16.15
N GLY A 3 17.50 -6.90 15.31
CA GLY A 3 16.87 -5.84 14.52
C GLY A 3 17.12 -5.94 13.02
N LYS A 4 16.66 -4.92 12.30
CA LYS A 4 16.73 -4.82 10.83
C LYS A 4 18.10 -4.35 10.38
N LYS A 5 18.73 -5.08 9.45
CA LYS A 5 20.00 -4.68 8.83
C LYS A 5 19.75 -4.04 7.46
N VAL A 6 20.34 -2.86 7.24
CA VAL A 6 20.36 -2.17 5.94
C VAL A 6 21.78 -1.73 5.65
N LEU A 7 22.41 -2.35 4.65
CA LEU A 7 23.84 -2.19 4.35
C LEU A 7 24.69 -2.46 5.61
N THR A 8 25.39 -1.44 6.12
CA THR A 8 26.22 -1.51 7.34
C THR A 8 25.48 -1.13 8.62
N ASN A 9 24.28 -0.58 8.49
CA ASN A 9 23.51 -0.06 9.63
C ASN A 9 22.55 -1.12 10.17
N PHE A 10 22.39 -1.12 11.49
CA PHE A 10 21.40 -1.90 12.20
C PHE A 10 20.36 -0.95 12.80
N TYR A 11 19.10 -1.37 12.74
CA TYR A 11 17.97 -0.61 13.23
C TYR A 11 17.16 -1.46 14.20
N TRP A 12 16.87 -0.94 15.38
CA TRP A 12 15.98 -1.60 16.34
C TRP A 12 15.21 -0.58 17.17
N HIS A 13 14.06 -1.01 17.69
CA HIS A 13 13.29 -0.26 18.66
C HIS A 13 13.97 -0.33 20.04
N TYR A 14 13.92 0.73 20.83
CA TYR A 14 14.71 0.84 22.09
C TYR A 14 14.49 -0.32 23.07
N THR A 15 13.32 -0.96 23.04
CA THR A 15 13.00 -2.13 23.87
C THR A 15 13.89 -3.35 23.60
N LEU A 16 14.56 -3.40 22.44
CA LEU A 16 15.54 -4.45 22.12
C LEU A 16 16.96 -4.16 22.61
N THR A 17 17.21 -2.98 23.20
CA THR A 17 18.57 -2.57 23.57
C THR A 17 19.19 -3.50 24.60
N GLU A 18 18.43 -3.91 25.62
CA GLU A 18 18.89 -4.84 26.67
C GLU A 18 19.24 -6.24 26.13
N SER A 19 18.72 -6.60 24.95
CA SER A 19 19.05 -7.85 24.28
C SER A 19 20.31 -7.76 23.40
N GLN A 20 20.88 -6.56 23.19
CA GLN A 20 22.12 -6.40 22.42
C GLN A 20 23.34 -6.80 23.25
N ALA A 21 24.52 -6.91 22.62
CA ALA A 21 25.77 -7.14 23.34
C ALA A 21 26.09 -5.99 24.30
N ALA A 22 26.73 -6.28 25.44
CA ALA A 22 27.01 -5.30 26.49
C ALA A 22 27.74 -4.04 25.99
N GLU A 23 28.71 -4.20 25.08
CA GLU A 23 29.44 -3.09 24.44
C GLU A 23 28.51 -2.15 23.65
N VAL A 24 27.53 -2.71 22.94
CA VAL A 24 26.53 -1.92 22.20
C VAL A 24 25.65 -1.16 23.19
N GLN A 25 25.22 -1.80 24.28
CA GLN A 25 24.40 -1.16 25.31
C GLN A 25 25.14 0.03 25.96
N GLU A 26 26.42 -0.14 26.29
CA GLU A 26 27.27 0.92 26.83
C GLU A 26 27.45 2.07 25.84
N THR A 27 27.61 1.75 24.56
CA THR A 27 27.69 2.73 23.47
C THR A 27 26.40 3.57 23.39
N ILE A 28 25.22 2.93 23.45
CA ILE A 28 23.93 3.64 23.44
C ILE A 28 23.81 4.54 24.68
N LYS A 29 24.13 4.03 25.87
CA LYS A 29 24.09 4.80 27.13
C LYS A 29 25.00 6.03 27.11
N THR A 30 26.19 5.89 26.52
CA THR A 30 27.13 7.01 26.33
C THR A 30 26.53 8.06 25.40
N ALA A 31 25.90 7.63 24.30
CA ALA A 31 25.24 8.53 23.36
C ALA A 31 24.02 9.25 23.98
N GLU A 32 23.20 8.55 24.75
CA GLU A 32 22.08 9.12 25.52
C GLU A 32 22.54 10.19 26.50
N THR A 33 23.63 9.92 27.24
CA THR A 33 24.22 10.86 28.19
C THR A 33 24.75 12.10 27.47
N LEU A 34 25.51 11.91 26.39
CA LEU A 34 26.09 13.00 25.60
C LEU A 34 25.01 13.90 24.98
N ALA A 35 23.93 13.31 24.47
CA ALA A 35 22.82 14.05 23.86
C ALA A 35 21.76 14.52 24.86
N ASN A 36 21.85 14.11 26.13
CA ASN A 36 20.83 14.32 27.16
C ASN A 36 19.42 13.86 26.72
N LEU A 37 19.33 12.65 26.16
CA LEU A 37 18.10 12.04 25.63
C LEU A 37 17.72 10.80 26.42
N LYS A 38 16.42 10.51 26.47
CA LYS A 38 15.85 9.31 27.11
C LYS A 38 15.07 8.47 26.09
N PRO A 39 15.21 7.13 26.14
CA PRO A 39 14.36 6.24 25.35
C PRO A 39 12.90 6.40 25.77
N SER A 40 11.98 6.04 24.88
CA SER A 40 10.52 6.18 25.01
C SER A 40 9.97 7.61 25.07
N ARG A 41 10.79 8.59 25.45
CA ARG A 41 10.42 10.01 25.53
C ARG A 41 10.95 10.83 24.36
N ASP A 42 12.24 10.69 24.07
CA ASP A 42 12.94 11.56 23.12
C ASP A 42 13.33 10.82 21.83
N TYR A 43 13.38 9.48 21.88
CA TYR A 43 13.60 8.62 20.73
C TYR A 43 13.00 7.23 20.99
N ASN A 44 12.69 6.48 19.93
CA ASN A 44 12.22 5.10 20.03
C ASN A 44 12.90 4.12 19.07
N VAL A 45 13.65 4.61 18.08
CA VAL A 45 14.44 3.78 17.17
C VAL A 45 15.91 4.18 17.23
N ILE A 46 16.79 3.18 17.30
CA ILE A 46 18.24 3.35 17.18
C ILE A 46 18.64 2.97 15.77
N LYS A 47 19.46 3.79 15.12
CA LYS A 47 20.25 3.45 13.93
C LYS A 47 21.71 3.38 14.34
N TYR A 48 22.27 2.19 14.35
CA TYR A 48 23.65 1.95 14.77
C TYR A 48 24.52 1.56 13.58
N ASP A 49 25.62 2.27 13.37
CA ASP A 49 26.62 1.87 12.39
C ASP A 49 27.57 0.85 13.03
N GLY A 50 27.56 -0.39 12.54
CA GLY A 50 28.41 -1.44 13.09
C GLY A 50 29.92 -1.28 12.79
N LYS A 51 30.32 -0.22 12.09
CA LYS A 51 31.72 0.02 11.69
C LYS A 51 32.33 1.33 12.21
N SER A 52 31.49 2.28 12.62
CA SER A 52 31.96 3.61 13.06
C SER A 52 31.44 3.93 14.45
N SER A 53 32.06 4.91 15.11
CA SER A 53 31.59 5.43 16.40
C SER A 53 30.41 6.41 16.24
N MET A 54 29.65 6.30 15.14
CA MET A 54 28.46 7.10 14.88
C MET A 54 27.20 6.28 15.05
N LEU A 55 26.19 6.90 15.63
CA LEU A 55 24.83 6.35 15.65
C LEU A 55 23.80 7.45 15.51
N SER A 56 22.54 7.07 15.33
CA SER A 56 21.43 8.02 15.36
C SER A 56 20.30 7.53 16.24
N LEU A 57 19.73 8.45 17.00
CA LEU A 57 18.53 8.23 17.81
C LEU A 57 17.36 8.92 17.09
N LEU A 58 16.33 8.15 16.76
CA LEU A 58 15.23 8.54 15.88
C LEU A 58 13.91 8.52 16.65
N TRP A 59 13.14 9.59 16.50
CA TRP A 59 11.81 9.72 17.08
C TRP A 59 10.74 9.57 15.99
N TYR A 60 9.99 8.48 16.08
CA TYR A 60 8.80 8.21 15.30
C TYR A 60 7.58 8.29 16.23
N PRO A 61 6.90 9.45 16.34
CA PRO A 61 5.67 9.52 17.13
C PRO A 61 4.67 8.47 16.63
N ASN A 62 3.82 7.99 17.55
CA ASN A 62 2.77 7.01 17.23
C ASN A 62 3.31 5.73 16.56
N PHE A 63 4.48 5.26 16.98
CA PHE A 63 5.17 4.11 16.37
C PHE A 63 4.30 2.85 16.28
N PHE A 64 3.44 2.61 17.28
CA PHE A 64 2.59 1.42 17.33
C PHE A 64 1.21 1.64 16.70
N GLU A 65 0.80 2.88 16.53
CA GLU A 65 -0.54 3.29 16.08
C GLU A 65 -0.56 3.59 14.57
N GLU A 66 0.52 4.15 14.02
CA GLU A 66 0.61 4.49 12.59
C GLU A 66 1.17 3.34 11.74
N PRO A 67 0.51 2.93 10.64
CA PRO A 67 0.99 1.86 9.75
C PRO A 67 2.44 2.06 9.27
N PHE A 68 2.75 3.28 8.83
CA PHE A 68 4.06 3.71 8.35
C PHE A 68 4.45 5.03 9.04
N PRO A 69 4.96 4.98 10.29
CA PRO A 69 5.13 6.17 11.10
C PRO A 69 6.17 7.11 10.47
N ALA A 70 5.89 8.41 10.52
CA ALA A 70 6.76 9.45 10.01
C ALA A 70 7.87 9.78 11.02
N LEU A 71 9.08 10.03 10.53
CA LEU A 71 10.20 10.50 11.34
C LEU A 71 9.95 11.96 11.70
N GLU A 72 9.86 12.25 12.99
CA GLU A 72 9.67 13.62 13.47
C GLU A 72 11.01 14.29 13.83
N THR A 73 11.89 13.57 14.52
CA THR A 73 13.20 14.10 14.94
C THR A 73 14.29 13.06 14.81
N SER A 74 15.47 13.48 14.37
CA SER A 74 16.68 12.66 14.30
C SER A 74 17.83 13.35 15.02
N PHE A 75 18.53 12.61 15.87
CA PHE A 75 19.78 13.03 16.50
C PHE A 75 20.90 12.16 15.97
N ARG A 76 21.83 12.74 15.22
CA ARG A 76 23.06 12.06 14.81
C ARG A 76 24.15 12.35 15.82
N ILE A 77 24.77 11.31 16.34
CA ILE A 77 25.73 11.39 17.43
C ILE A 77 27.05 10.80 16.95
N ASP A 78 28.10 11.62 17.01
CA ASP A 78 29.49 11.20 16.80
C ASP A 78 30.17 11.12 18.16
N LEU A 79 30.45 9.92 18.63
CA LEU A 79 31.04 9.68 19.95
C LEU A 79 32.54 10.02 19.98
N THR A 80 33.23 9.97 18.84
CA THR A 80 34.65 10.32 18.74
C THR A 80 34.82 11.83 18.85
N GLN A 81 34.00 12.60 18.14
CA GLN A 81 34.03 14.07 18.15
C GLN A 81 33.17 14.68 19.27
N GLN A 82 32.45 13.86 20.04
CA GLN A 82 31.47 14.29 21.05
C GLN A 82 30.46 15.31 20.50
N LYS A 83 29.99 15.09 19.27
CA LYS A 83 29.10 16.02 18.56
C LYS A 83 27.70 15.43 18.42
N VAL A 84 26.69 16.27 18.66
CA VAL A 84 25.28 15.93 18.48
C VAL A 84 24.66 16.88 17.47
N GLU A 85 24.11 16.33 16.39
CA GLU A 85 23.41 17.06 15.35
C GLU A 85 21.93 16.69 15.36
N LYS A 86 21.07 17.66 15.67
CA LYS A 86 19.61 17.50 15.64
C LYS A 86 19.06 17.94 14.28
N ARG A 87 18.15 17.14 13.73
CA ARG A 87 17.31 17.50 12.59
C ARG A 87 15.85 17.25 12.96
N SER A 88 14.99 18.26 12.74
CA SER A 88 13.55 18.16 12.97
C SER A 88 12.80 18.18 11.64
N TYR A 89 11.71 17.42 11.59
CA TYR A 89 10.76 17.29 10.49
C TYR A 89 9.33 17.63 10.94
N GLN A 90 9.13 18.22 12.13
CA GLN A 90 7.81 18.55 12.69
C GLN A 90 6.95 19.41 11.76
N THR A 91 7.57 20.32 11.01
CA THR A 91 6.89 21.20 10.04
C THR A 91 7.02 20.71 8.59
N SER A 92 7.64 19.54 8.38
CA SER A 92 7.79 18.97 7.04
C SER A 92 6.46 18.40 6.57
N LEU A 93 6.03 18.80 5.37
CA LEU A 93 4.90 18.16 4.69
C LEU A 93 5.26 16.78 4.12
N ASN A 94 6.56 16.50 3.96
CA ASN A 94 7.05 15.26 3.36
C ASN A 94 8.19 14.64 4.20
N PRO A 95 7.94 14.26 5.46
CA PRO A 95 8.95 13.63 6.30
C PRO A 95 9.32 12.24 5.78
N PRO A 96 10.53 11.73 6.12
CA PRO A 96 10.85 10.31 5.92
C PRO A 96 9.86 9.42 6.68
N ILE A 97 9.56 8.23 6.16
CA ILE A 97 8.69 7.25 6.83
C ILE A 97 9.43 5.95 7.12
N LEU A 98 8.95 5.23 8.13
CA LEU A 98 9.51 3.94 8.52
C LEU A 98 8.77 2.80 7.83
N HIS A 99 9.51 2.02 7.05
CA HIS A 99 9.07 0.75 6.47
C HIS A 99 9.55 -0.44 7.25
N ARG A 100 8.75 -1.50 7.27
CA ARG A 100 9.09 -2.80 7.87
C ARG A 100 9.40 -2.70 9.36
N LYS A 101 8.52 -2.05 10.12
CA LYS A 101 8.72 -1.80 11.56
C LYS A 101 8.64 -3.07 12.41
N GLU A 102 8.04 -4.15 11.90
CA GLU A 102 8.06 -5.49 12.47
C GLU A 102 9.49 -6.02 12.67
N LEU A 103 10.42 -5.65 11.78
CA LEU A 103 11.82 -6.09 11.86
C LEU A 103 12.63 -5.38 12.94
N LEU A 104 12.07 -4.33 13.57
CA LEU A 104 12.72 -3.55 14.61
C LEU A 104 12.34 -4.04 16.02
N LEU A 105 11.39 -4.96 16.14
CA LEU A 105 10.82 -5.43 17.40
C LEU A 105 11.35 -6.82 17.78
N GLY A 106 11.27 -7.14 19.08
CA GLY A 106 11.58 -8.47 19.59
C GLY A 106 10.46 -9.46 19.31
N ARG A 107 10.79 -10.74 19.13
CA ARG A 107 9.87 -11.80 18.68
C ARG A 107 8.60 -11.93 19.52
N ASP A 108 8.65 -11.54 20.79
CA ASP A 108 7.53 -11.62 21.73
C ASP A 108 6.61 -10.39 21.69
N SER A 109 6.85 -9.43 20.79
CA SER A 109 6.00 -8.24 20.66
C SER A 109 4.64 -8.60 20.05
N PRO A 110 3.51 -8.22 20.69
CA PRO A 110 2.18 -8.62 20.26
C PRO A 110 1.76 -8.04 18.89
N ASN A 111 2.40 -6.94 18.47
CA ASN A 111 2.05 -6.24 17.22
C ASN A 111 2.82 -6.73 15.99
N ILE A 112 3.81 -7.62 16.14
CA ILE A 112 4.65 -8.06 15.01
C ILE A 112 3.82 -8.64 13.88
N GLU A 113 2.85 -9.48 14.20
CA GLU A 113 2.06 -10.18 13.17
C GLU A 113 1.23 -9.20 12.34
N GLN A 114 0.58 -8.23 12.96
CA GLN A 114 -0.17 -7.17 12.25
C GLN A 114 0.75 -6.36 11.33
N PHE A 115 1.92 -5.97 11.81
CA PHE A 115 2.87 -5.15 11.03
C PHE A 115 3.49 -5.95 9.88
N LYS A 116 3.74 -7.24 10.09
CA LYS A 116 4.21 -8.17 9.07
C LYS A 116 3.15 -8.35 7.98
N GLN A 117 1.89 -8.57 8.34
CA GLN A 117 0.78 -8.71 7.38
C GLN A 117 0.59 -7.44 6.54
N LEU A 118 0.66 -6.25 7.17
CA LEU A 118 0.64 -4.97 6.45
C LEU A 118 1.77 -4.91 5.40
N THR A 119 2.99 -5.28 5.80
CA THR A 119 4.16 -5.26 4.90
C THR A 119 4.02 -6.27 3.77
N GLU A 120 3.61 -7.50 4.06
CA GLU A 120 3.40 -8.56 3.05
C GLU A 120 2.32 -8.16 2.04
N THR A 121 1.25 -7.52 2.50
CA THR A 121 0.20 -6.98 1.62
C THR A 121 0.76 -5.88 0.72
N ALA A 122 1.52 -4.94 1.28
CA ALA A 122 2.16 -3.88 0.51
C ALA A 122 3.16 -4.41 -0.53
N GLU A 123 3.89 -5.50 -0.23
CA GLU A 123 4.75 -6.19 -1.19
C GLU A 123 3.95 -6.84 -2.32
N GLN A 124 2.85 -7.52 -2.00
CA GLN A 124 1.96 -8.14 -2.98
C GLN A 124 1.29 -7.12 -3.91
N LEU A 125 1.02 -5.92 -3.40
CA LEU A 125 0.52 -4.78 -4.18
C LEU A 125 1.62 -4.08 -5.02
N GLY A 126 2.86 -4.57 -4.99
CA GLY A 126 3.97 -4.00 -5.77
C GLY A 126 4.51 -2.68 -5.23
N LEU A 127 4.10 -2.24 -4.03
CA LEU A 127 4.49 -0.94 -3.47
C LEU A 127 5.99 -0.84 -3.16
N PHE A 128 6.68 -1.97 -3.04
CA PHE A 128 8.12 -2.03 -2.76
C PHE A 128 9.02 -2.18 -3.99
N GLU A 129 8.47 -2.26 -5.21
CA GLU A 129 9.26 -2.51 -6.43
C GLU A 129 10.27 -1.38 -6.74
N ASN A 130 9.95 -0.14 -6.38
CA ASN A 130 10.82 1.01 -6.58
C ASN A 130 11.25 1.66 -5.25
N PRO A 131 12.26 1.10 -4.56
CA PRO A 131 12.64 1.53 -3.22
C PRO A 131 13.20 2.96 -3.13
N ILE A 132 13.56 3.58 -4.27
CA ILE A 132 14.10 4.95 -4.31
C ILE A 132 12.99 5.98 -4.00
N LYS A 133 11.75 5.70 -4.38
CA LYS A 133 10.64 6.66 -4.31
C LYS A 133 9.80 6.58 -3.04
N ILE A 134 9.94 5.52 -2.25
CA ILE A 134 9.00 5.21 -1.16
C ILE A 134 9.43 5.76 0.21
N GLY A 135 10.62 6.37 0.31
CA GLY A 135 11.20 6.75 1.61
C GLY A 135 10.52 7.94 2.31
N PHE A 136 9.61 8.65 1.64
CA PHE A 136 8.99 9.88 2.13
C PHE A 136 7.47 9.82 2.09
N LYS A 137 6.81 10.46 3.06
CA LYS A 137 5.38 10.36 3.33
C LYS A 137 4.50 10.65 2.11
N GLN A 138 4.64 11.80 1.47
CA GLN A 138 3.80 12.18 0.32
C GLN A 138 4.00 11.25 -0.87
N ALA A 139 5.26 10.84 -1.13
CA ALA A 139 5.56 9.95 -2.23
C ALA A 139 4.99 8.54 -1.98
N TRP A 140 4.99 8.09 -0.72
CA TRP A 140 4.38 6.83 -0.31
C TRP A 140 2.85 6.85 -0.40
N GLU A 141 2.23 7.89 0.15
CA GLU A 141 0.77 8.06 0.09
C GLU A 141 0.28 8.22 -1.35
N ALA A 142 1.00 9.00 -2.17
CA ALA A 142 0.69 9.12 -3.59
C ALA A 142 0.81 7.77 -4.30
N LEU A 143 1.87 7.00 -4.05
CA LEU A 143 2.00 5.66 -4.62
C LEU A 143 0.83 4.74 -4.23
N ILE A 144 0.42 4.75 -2.97
CA ILE A 144 -0.70 3.95 -2.48
C ILE A 144 -2.01 4.37 -3.18
N ARG A 145 -2.27 5.68 -3.27
CA ARG A 145 -3.44 6.23 -3.98
C ARG A 145 -3.41 5.93 -5.47
N ASP A 146 -2.25 6.05 -6.12
CA ASP A 146 -2.07 5.76 -7.55
C ASP A 146 -2.34 4.28 -7.86
N GLN A 147 -2.14 3.38 -6.89
CA GLN A 147 -2.53 1.98 -6.97
C GLN A 147 -4.00 1.73 -6.64
N GLY A 148 -4.77 2.78 -6.30
CA GLY A 148 -6.20 2.72 -6.01
C GLY A 148 -6.54 2.36 -4.56
N PHE A 149 -5.59 2.52 -3.63
CA PHE A 149 -5.77 2.14 -2.23
C PHE A 149 -5.62 3.33 -1.28
N GLN A 150 -6.15 3.14 -0.08
CA GLN A 150 -5.88 3.91 1.13
C GLN A 150 -5.61 2.92 2.27
N ILE A 151 -5.09 3.41 3.40
CA ILE A 151 -4.87 2.56 4.58
C ILE A 151 -5.85 2.99 5.66
N ILE A 152 -6.68 2.06 6.13
CA ILE A 152 -7.59 2.23 7.28
C ILE A 152 -7.30 1.07 8.24
N ASP A 153 -7.05 1.38 9.51
CA ASP A 153 -6.80 0.37 10.57
C ASP A 153 -5.82 -0.75 10.16
N TYR A 154 -4.66 -0.38 9.60
CA TYR A 154 -3.62 -1.30 9.11
C TYR A 154 -4.01 -2.18 7.91
N GLN A 155 -5.11 -1.86 7.23
CA GLN A 155 -5.57 -2.59 6.05
C GLN A 155 -5.55 -1.68 4.82
N PHE A 156 -5.09 -2.22 3.70
CA PHE A 156 -5.22 -1.56 2.40
C PHE A 156 -6.67 -1.71 1.94
N VAL A 157 -7.42 -0.62 1.97
CA VAL A 157 -8.81 -0.55 1.52
C VAL A 157 -8.82 0.17 0.18
N PRO A 158 -9.62 -0.26 -0.82
CA PRO A 158 -9.74 0.48 -2.06
C PRO A 158 -10.28 1.87 -1.76
N ILE A 159 -9.78 2.89 -2.45
CA ILE A 159 -10.43 4.20 -2.44
C ILE A 159 -11.70 4.04 -3.27
N GLY A 160 -12.80 3.67 -2.64
CA GLY A 160 -14.12 3.88 -3.22
C GLY A 160 -14.32 5.38 -3.37
N ASN A 161 -14.71 5.85 -4.55
CA ASN A 161 -14.73 7.26 -4.96
C ASN A 161 -15.04 8.26 -3.83
N ASP A 162 -13.99 8.91 -3.33
CA ASP A 162 -14.04 10.14 -2.52
C ASP A 162 -13.58 11.29 -3.42
N GLU A 163 -14.53 12.14 -3.82
CA GLU A 163 -14.33 13.28 -4.74
C GLU A 163 -13.65 14.48 -4.06
N SER A 164 -12.67 14.26 -3.20
CA SER A 164 -11.99 15.37 -2.53
C SER A 164 -10.48 15.23 -2.62
N THR A 165 -9.88 15.75 -3.70
CA THR A 165 -8.58 16.42 -3.58
C THR A 165 -8.25 17.32 -4.77
N ASP A 166 -7.91 18.56 -4.43
CA ASP A 166 -7.50 19.67 -5.28
C ASP A 166 -6.41 19.30 -6.29
N SER A 167 -6.70 19.58 -7.56
CA SER A 167 -5.76 19.45 -8.67
C SER A 167 -4.76 20.61 -8.66
N LEU A 168 -3.53 20.37 -8.21
CA LEU A 168 -2.38 21.20 -8.55
C LEU A 168 -1.77 20.70 -9.86
N THR A 169 -2.01 21.43 -10.94
CA THR A 169 -1.48 21.18 -12.27
C THR A 169 -0.01 21.62 -12.38
N PHE A 170 0.83 20.74 -12.93
CA PHE A 170 2.15 21.10 -13.46
C PHE A 170 2.24 20.61 -14.91
N GLU A 171 2.34 21.56 -15.85
CA GLU A 171 2.62 21.28 -17.26
C GLU A 171 4.13 21.18 -17.52
N SER A 172 4.53 20.27 -18.42
CA SER A 172 5.73 20.45 -19.27
C SER A 172 5.63 19.59 -20.55
N PRO A 173 6.32 19.97 -21.65
CA PRO A 173 5.89 19.66 -23.02
C PRO A 173 6.69 18.60 -23.79
N GLU A 174 5.99 18.04 -24.78
CA GLU A 174 6.38 17.60 -26.14
C GLU A 174 7.27 16.37 -26.45
N SER A 175 6.58 15.37 -27.04
CA SER A 175 6.76 14.82 -28.41
C SER A 175 7.20 13.35 -28.58
N LYS A 176 6.22 12.50 -28.95
CA LYS A 176 6.21 11.64 -30.16
C LYS A 176 4.91 10.83 -30.22
N SER A 177 4.07 11.16 -31.22
CA SER A 177 2.88 10.43 -31.71
C SER A 177 2.12 9.55 -30.69
N ILE A 178 1.70 10.12 -29.57
CA ILE A 178 0.71 9.47 -28.70
C ILE A 178 -0.65 9.88 -29.24
N ALA A 179 -1.54 8.90 -29.47
CA ALA A 179 -2.93 9.16 -29.83
C ALA A 179 -3.51 10.16 -28.83
N ARG A 180 -3.61 11.43 -29.23
CA ARG A 180 -3.89 12.58 -28.32
C ARG A 180 -5.19 12.41 -27.54
N HIS A 181 -6.12 11.67 -28.12
CA HIS A 181 -7.38 11.23 -27.52
C HIS A 181 -7.19 10.29 -26.30
N LEU A 182 -6.23 9.37 -26.34
CA LEU A 182 -5.98 8.39 -25.26
C LEU A 182 -5.14 8.96 -24.10
N THR A 183 -4.49 10.11 -24.29
CA THR A 183 -3.79 10.85 -23.22
C THR A 183 -4.71 11.71 -22.36
N ALA A 184 -5.95 11.94 -22.80
CA ALA A 184 -6.94 12.75 -22.08
C ALA A 184 -7.79 11.94 -21.07
N LEU A 185 -7.82 10.60 -21.19
CA LEU A 185 -8.26 9.72 -20.11
C LEU A 185 -7.34 9.99 -18.91
N SER A 186 -7.79 10.83 -18.00
CA SER A 186 -7.08 11.24 -16.80
C SER A 186 -6.55 9.99 -16.11
N ARG A 187 -5.22 9.80 -16.18
CA ARG A 187 -4.52 8.62 -15.64
C ARG A 187 -4.70 8.48 -14.13
N SER A 188 -5.24 9.50 -13.46
CA SER A 188 -5.52 9.54 -12.03
C SER A 188 -6.96 9.17 -11.65
N ASN A 189 -7.89 9.03 -12.61
CA ASN A 189 -9.33 8.91 -12.32
C ASN A 189 -9.98 7.59 -12.79
N LEU A 190 -9.21 6.61 -13.27
CA LEU A 190 -9.70 5.27 -13.59
C LEU A 190 -9.09 4.25 -12.64
N TYR A 191 -9.85 3.23 -12.23
CA TYR A 191 -9.28 2.15 -11.43
C TYR A 191 -8.23 1.33 -12.22
N ALA A 192 -7.30 0.70 -11.51
CA ALA A 192 -6.16 -0.02 -12.09
C ALA A 192 -6.50 -0.97 -13.27
N PRO A 193 -7.62 -1.73 -13.26
CA PRO A 193 -7.97 -2.60 -14.37
C PRO A 193 -8.34 -1.82 -15.65
N MET A 194 -9.09 -0.72 -15.50
CA MET A 194 -9.44 0.18 -16.61
C MET A 194 -8.21 0.92 -17.15
N GLN A 195 -7.28 1.30 -16.28
CA GLN A 195 -5.99 1.86 -16.74
C GLN A 195 -5.20 0.85 -17.58
N CYS A 196 -5.22 -0.43 -17.22
CA CYS A 196 -4.54 -1.48 -17.98
C CYS A 196 -5.14 -1.60 -19.39
N LEU A 197 -6.47 -1.63 -19.50
CA LEU A 197 -7.19 -1.64 -20.78
C LEU A 197 -6.84 -0.41 -21.63
N ALA A 198 -6.85 0.79 -21.04
CA ALA A 198 -6.48 2.03 -21.72
C ALA A 198 -5.06 1.96 -22.30
N ARG A 199 -4.07 1.53 -21.50
CA ARG A 199 -2.66 1.42 -21.93
C ARG A 199 -2.45 0.43 -23.07
N ARG A 200 -3.35 -0.55 -23.21
CA ARG A 200 -3.30 -1.59 -24.24
C ARG A 200 -4.16 -1.25 -25.47
N GLY A 201 -4.82 -0.10 -25.49
CA GLY A 201 -5.62 0.37 -26.62
C GLY A 201 -7.03 -0.22 -26.69
N PHE A 202 -7.52 -0.84 -25.62
CA PHE A 202 -8.88 -1.40 -25.58
C PHE A 202 -9.96 -0.35 -25.32
N LEU A 203 -9.58 0.87 -24.94
CA LEU A 203 -10.48 1.97 -24.58
C LEU A 203 -10.34 3.15 -25.55
N ASP A 204 -10.26 2.86 -26.85
CA ASP A 204 -10.16 3.86 -27.91
C ASP A 204 -11.51 4.31 -28.50
N GLY A 205 -12.61 3.83 -27.91
CA GLY A 205 -13.99 4.11 -28.33
C GLY A 205 -14.53 3.12 -29.38
N SER A 206 -13.70 2.21 -29.91
CA SER A 206 -14.15 1.19 -30.87
C SER A 206 -14.89 0.02 -30.22
N LEU A 207 -14.69 -0.19 -28.91
CA LEU A 207 -15.26 -1.28 -28.13
C LEU A 207 -16.26 -0.74 -27.10
N THR A 208 -17.31 -1.51 -26.86
CA THR A 208 -18.28 -1.25 -25.79
C THR A 208 -17.80 -1.80 -24.45
N VAL A 209 -18.09 -1.08 -23.37
CA VAL A 209 -17.70 -1.45 -22.00
C VAL A 209 -18.95 -1.63 -21.12
N PHE A 210 -18.97 -2.71 -20.34
CA PHE A 210 -19.94 -2.90 -19.27
C PHE A 210 -19.20 -3.06 -17.93
N ASP A 211 -19.49 -2.18 -16.98
CA ASP A 211 -18.90 -2.23 -15.63
C ASP A 211 -19.86 -2.94 -14.66
N TYR A 212 -19.52 -4.18 -14.33
CA TYR A 212 -20.29 -5.06 -13.46
C TYR A 212 -19.89 -4.78 -12.01
N GLY A 213 -20.77 -4.10 -11.28
CA GLY A 213 -20.51 -3.54 -9.95
C GLY A 213 -19.89 -2.15 -10.02
N CYS A 214 -20.47 -1.26 -10.84
CA CYS A 214 -19.90 0.07 -11.11
C CYS A 214 -19.90 1.04 -9.92
N GLY A 215 -20.46 0.63 -8.77
CA GLY A 215 -20.64 1.50 -7.61
C GLY A 215 -21.37 2.79 -8.00
N LYS A 216 -20.84 3.94 -7.57
CA LYS A 216 -21.39 5.27 -7.86
C LYS A 216 -21.21 5.73 -9.32
N GLY A 217 -20.57 4.93 -10.18
CA GLY A 217 -20.49 5.17 -11.63
C GLY A 217 -19.39 6.14 -12.07
N ASP A 218 -18.30 6.26 -11.32
CA ASP A 218 -17.20 7.20 -11.60
C ASP A 218 -16.39 6.81 -12.83
N ASP A 219 -16.05 5.52 -12.97
CA ASP A 219 -15.48 4.97 -14.19
C ASP A 219 -16.42 5.17 -15.38
N ILE A 220 -17.74 5.02 -15.18
CA ILE A 220 -18.73 5.23 -16.24
C ILE A 220 -18.74 6.67 -16.72
N ARG A 221 -18.75 7.64 -15.80
CA ARG A 221 -18.69 9.07 -16.14
C ARG A 221 -17.42 9.37 -16.93
N ASN A 222 -16.27 8.95 -16.42
CA ASN A 222 -14.97 9.21 -17.03
C ASN A 222 -14.84 8.56 -18.42
N LEU A 223 -15.26 7.31 -18.58
CA LEU A 223 -15.24 6.62 -19.87
C LEU A 223 -16.22 7.28 -20.86
N SER A 224 -17.42 7.66 -20.41
CA SER A 224 -18.40 8.36 -21.25
C SER A 224 -17.88 9.72 -21.73
N ASP A 225 -17.24 10.49 -20.86
CA ASP A 225 -16.65 11.80 -21.17
C ASP A 225 -15.52 11.69 -22.21
N ASN A 226 -14.91 10.50 -22.33
CA ASN A 226 -13.91 10.17 -23.33
C ASN A 226 -14.48 9.41 -24.54
N ALA A 227 -15.79 9.58 -24.81
CA ALA A 227 -16.49 9.00 -25.97
C ALA A 227 -16.42 7.47 -26.06
N ILE A 228 -16.21 6.78 -24.93
CA ILE A 228 -16.30 5.32 -24.86
C ILE A 228 -17.75 4.96 -24.57
N THR A 229 -18.30 4.04 -25.35
CA THR A 229 -19.65 3.52 -25.10
C THR A 229 -19.60 2.62 -23.88
N VAL A 230 -20.05 3.14 -22.74
CA VAL A 230 -20.00 2.45 -21.45
C VAL A 230 -21.37 2.40 -20.78
N SER A 231 -21.59 1.35 -20.01
CA SER A 231 -22.78 1.13 -19.20
C SER A 231 -22.41 0.30 -17.98
N GLY A 232 -23.27 0.23 -16.97
CA GLY A 232 -22.96 -0.55 -15.79
C GLY A 232 -24.15 -0.77 -14.88
N TRP A 233 -23.94 -1.69 -13.95
CA TRP A 233 -24.92 -2.10 -12.98
C TRP A 233 -24.25 -2.24 -11.62
N ASP A 234 -24.96 -1.89 -10.56
CA ASP A 234 -24.52 -2.12 -9.19
C ASP A 234 -25.74 -2.49 -8.33
N PRO A 235 -25.66 -3.51 -7.46
CA PRO A 235 -26.82 -3.94 -6.66
C PRO A 235 -27.34 -2.88 -5.69
N HIS A 236 -26.52 -1.89 -5.32
CA HIS A 236 -26.87 -0.86 -4.35
C HIS A 236 -27.03 0.52 -5.00
N TYR A 237 -26.10 0.91 -5.86
CA TYR A 237 -26.02 2.26 -6.42
C TYR A 237 -26.73 2.41 -7.77
N ALA A 238 -26.89 1.32 -8.52
CA ALA A 238 -27.55 1.32 -9.83
C ALA A 238 -28.39 0.04 -10.06
N PRO A 239 -29.31 -0.32 -9.13
CA PRO A 239 -30.02 -1.60 -9.17
C PRO A 239 -30.98 -1.71 -10.36
N ASP A 240 -31.53 -0.58 -10.80
CA ASP A 240 -32.52 -0.51 -11.88
C ASP A 240 -31.89 -0.51 -13.28
N GLN A 241 -30.56 -0.40 -13.38
CA GLN A 241 -29.87 -0.47 -14.67
C GLN A 241 -29.87 -1.91 -15.20
N PRO A 242 -30.13 -2.15 -16.49
CA PRO A 242 -30.10 -3.49 -17.03
C PRO A 242 -28.66 -4.01 -17.10
N LYS A 243 -28.47 -5.26 -16.71
CA LYS A 243 -27.25 -6.00 -17.07
C LYS A 243 -27.28 -6.25 -18.58
N GLN A 244 -26.30 -5.73 -19.31
CA GLN A 244 -26.26 -5.82 -20.77
C GLN A 244 -24.89 -6.30 -21.27
N ALA A 245 -24.90 -6.98 -22.42
CA ALA A 245 -23.67 -7.49 -23.01
C ALA A 245 -22.83 -6.37 -23.61
N ALA A 246 -21.51 -6.52 -23.55
CA ALA A 246 -20.53 -5.59 -24.10
C ALA A 246 -19.27 -6.32 -24.56
N ASP A 247 -18.46 -5.67 -25.39
CA ASP A 247 -17.18 -6.20 -25.85
C ASP A 247 -16.22 -6.47 -24.70
N ILE A 248 -16.19 -5.53 -23.75
CA ILE A 248 -15.40 -5.62 -22.53
C ILE A 248 -16.34 -5.59 -21.33
N VAL A 249 -16.27 -6.60 -20.48
CA VAL A 249 -16.92 -6.58 -19.16
C VAL A 249 -15.86 -6.44 -18.09
N ASN A 250 -15.97 -5.42 -17.25
CA ASN A 250 -15.14 -5.26 -16.05
C ASN A 250 -15.89 -5.80 -14.83
N LEU A 251 -15.25 -6.72 -14.11
CA LEU A 251 -15.66 -7.21 -12.79
C LEU A 251 -14.56 -6.82 -11.79
N GLY A 252 -14.45 -5.52 -11.54
CA GLY A 252 -13.40 -4.94 -10.71
C GLY A 252 -13.69 -5.10 -9.22
N PHE A 253 -12.96 -5.98 -8.52
CA PHE A 253 -13.04 -6.20 -7.07
C PHE A 253 -14.41 -6.62 -6.50
N VAL A 254 -15.46 -6.73 -7.32
CA VAL A 254 -16.79 -7.20 -6.90
C VAL A 254 -16.75 -8.56 -6.22
N ILE A 255 -15.92 -9.47 -6.73
CA ILE A 255 -15.85 -10.81 -6.15
C ILE A 255 -15.25 -10.82 -4.73
N ASN A 256 -14.56 -9.75 -4.32
CA ASN A 256 -13.99 -9.64 -2.98
C ASN A 256 -15.01 -9.27 -1.91
N VAL A 257 -16.07 -8.53 -2.27
CA VAL A 257 -17.09 -8.08 -1.32
C VAL A 257 -18.25 -9.06 -1.16
N ILE A 258 -18.35 -10.05 -2.05
CA ILE A 258 -19.36 -11.10 -1.97
C ILE A 258 -18.82 -12.24 -1.10
N GLU A 259 -19.40 -12.42 0.09
CA GLU A 259 -18.99 -13.46 1.04
C GLU A 259 -19.44 -14.86 0.59
N ASN A 260 -20.68 -14.96 0.11
CA ASN A 260 -21.29 -16.23 -0.26
C ASN A 260 -20.63 -16.80 -1.53
N TYR A 261 -20.15 -18.03 -1.44
CA TYR A 261 -19.48 -18.69 -2.56
C TYR A 261 -20.36 -18.82 -3.81
N GLN A 262 -21.63 -19.21 -3.63
CA GLN A 262 -22.55 -19.39 -4.74
C GLN A 262 -22.87 -18.04 -5.40
N GLU A 263 -23.03 -16.99 -4.61
CA GLU A 263 -23.25 -15.63 -5.12
C GLU A 263 -22.02 -15.11 -5.89
N ARG A 264 -20.80 -15.34 -5.38
CA ARG A 264 -19.55 -15.02 -6.10
C ARG A 264 -19.49 -15.72 -7.45
N LEU A 265 -19.79 -17.02 -7.46
CA LEU A 265 -19.80 -17.82 -8.68
C LEU A 265 -20.85 -17.29 -9.67
N ASN A 266 -22.04 -16.94 -9.19
CA ASN A 266 -23.10 -16.37 -10.01
C ASN A 266 -22.72 -15.00 -10.58
N ALA A 267 -22.04 -14.14 -9.81
CA ALA A 267 -21.55 -12.85 -10.28
C ALA A 267 -20.49 -13.04 -11.38
N LEU A 268 -19.52 -13.94 -11.17
CA LEU A 268 -18.47 -14.24 -12.15
C LEU A 268 -19.04 -14.83 -13.45
N ILE A 269 -19.93 -15.83 -13.36
CA ILE A 269 -20.61 -16.42 -14.51
C ILE A 269 -21.48 -15.36 -15.20
N GLY A 270 -22.20 -14.56 -14.42
CA GLY A 270 -23.03 -13.46 -14.93
C GLY A 270 -22.21 -12.46 -15.74
N ALA A 271 -21.06 -12.02 -15.22
CA ALA A 271 -20.15 -11.12 -15.92
C ALA A 271 -19.56 -11.76 -17.18
N TYR A 272 -19.14 -13.03 -17.10
CA TYR A 272 -18.63 -13.78 -18.25
C TYR A 272 -19.65 -13.87 -19.39
N ASN A 273 -20.91 -14.14 -19.09
CA ASN A 273 -21.98 -14.26 -20.09
C ASN A 273 -22.33 -12.94 -20.78
N LEU A 274 -21.93 -11.81 -20.19
CA LEU A 274 -22.12 -10.49 -20.78
C LEU A 274 -20.92 -10.07 -21.64
N ALA A 275 -19.79 -10.77 -21.56
CA ALA A 275 -18.57 -10.40 -22.28
C ALA A 275 -18.56 -11.01 -23.68
N ASN A 276 -18.56 -10.16 -24.72
CA ASN A 276 -18.42 -10.63 -26.09
C ASN A 276 -16.97 -10.95 -26.46
N LEU A 277 -15.99 -10.19 -25.93
CA LEU A 277 -14.57 -10.36 -26.26
C LEU A 277 -13.70 -10.59 -25.02
N VAL A 278 -13.78 -9.71 -24.03
CA VAL A 278 -12.86 -9.71 -22.88
C VAL A 278 -13.64 -9.58 -21.59
N LEU A 279 -13.43 -10.53 -20.67
CA LEU A 279 -13.77 -10.36 -19.26
C LEU A 279 -12.52 -9.93 -18.50
N VAL A 280 -12.58 -8.78 -17.84
CA VAL A 280 -11.55 -8.31 -16.91
C VAL A 280 -12.00 -8.63 -15.50
N VAL A 281 -11.24 -9.47 -14.81
CA VAL A 281 -11.50 -9.82 -13.40
C VAL A 281 -10.37 -9.30 -12.55
N SER A 282 -10.72 -8.50 -11.54
CA SER A 282 -9.76 -8.04 -10.54
C SER A 282 -10.18 -8.54 -9.18
N ALA A 283 -9.23 -9.16 -8.49
CA ALA A 283 -9.50 -9.80 -7.22
C ALA A 283 -8.30 -9.70 -6.30
N TRP A 284 -8.53 -9.49 -5.01
CA TRP A 284 -7.55 -9.85 -4.01
C TRP A 284 -7.43 -11.37 -3.96
N ILE A 285 -6.24 -11.86 -4.28
CA ILE A 285 -5.88 -13.25 -4.01
C ILE A 285 -5.26 -13.23 -2.61
N ILE A 286 -6.09 -13.38 -1.58
CA ILE A 286 -5.55 -13.67 -0.25
C ILE A 286 -4.92 -15.05 -0.35
N ASN A 287 -3.62 -15.15 -0.08
CA ASN A 287 -2.92 -16.43 -0.07
C ASN A 287 -3.64 -17.39 0.91
N PRO A 288 -4.24 -18.50 0.44
CA PRO A 288 -5.09 -19.36 1.26
C PRO A 288 -4.31 -20.11 2.36
N ILE A 289 -2.97 -20.01 2.38
CA ILE A 289 -2.14 -20.56 3.46
C ILE A 289 -2.48 -19.94 4.83
N LEU A 290 -3.14 -18.77 4.89
CA LEU A 290 -3.42 -18.07 6.14
C LEU A 290 -4.91 -17.94 6.51
N LEU A 291 -5.84 -18.46 5.70
CA LEU A 291 -7.29 -18.45 6.01
C LEU A 291 -7.95 -19.83 6.08
N TRP A 292 -7.19 -20.92 5.97
CA TRP A 292 -7.74 -22.28 6.09
C TRP A 292 -7.05 -23.15 7.15
N PRO A 293 -7.21 -22.87 8.45
CA PRO A 293 -7.13 -23.95 9.42
C PRO A 293 -8.40 -24.79 9.28
N GLN A 294 -8.26 -25.96 8.63
CA GLN A 294 -9.19 -27.10 8.64
C GLN A 294 -10.24 -27.23 7.52
N ILE A 295 -9.80 -27.48 6.29
CA ILE A 295 -10.49 -28.49 5.45
C ILE A 295 -9.53 -29.65 5.25
N ARG A 296 -9.91 -30.80 5.83
CA ARG A 296 -9.36 -32.09 5.42
C ARG A 296 -9.95 -32.42 4.04
N PRO A 297 -9.15 -32.95 3.09
CA PRO A 297 -9.69 -33.45 1.84
C PRO A 297 -10.79 -34.49 2.13
N LEU A 298 -11.90 -34.38 1.40
CA LEU A 298 -13.03 -35.30 1.46
C LEU A 298 -12.66 -36.61 0.72
N SER A 299 -11.61 -37.30 1.17
CA SER A 299 -11.15 -38.54 0.57
C SER A 299 -10.64 -39.57 1.59
N ASP A 300 -11.08 -39.48 2.86
CA ASP A 300 -10.87 -40.55 3.85
C ASP A 300 -12.13 -40.74 4.70
N HIS A 301 -13.20 -41.25 4.08
CA HIS A 301 -14.15 -42.10 4.80
C HIS A 301 -13.81 -43.55 4.45
N PRO A 302 -13.29 -44.36 5.40
CA PRO A 302 -13.33 -45.80 5.20
C PRO A 302 -14.79 -46.23 5.27
N ASN A 303 -15.19 -47.09 4.33
CA ASN A 303 -16.44 -47.84 4.42
C ASN A 303 -16.58 -48.45 5.81
N GLN A 304 -17.61 -48.03 6.56
CA GLN A 304 -18.39 -48.84 7.50
C GLN A 304 -19.63 -48.08 7.95
#